data_AF-A0A1X4IR73-F1
#
_entry.id   AF-A0A1X4IR73-F1
#
_cell.length_a   1.000
_cell.length_b   1.000
_cell.length_c   1.000
_cell.angle_alpha   90.00
_cell.angle_beta   90.00
_cell.angle_gamma   90.00
#
_symmetry.space_group_name_H-M   'P 1'
#
loop_
_entity.id
_entity.type
_entity.pdbx_description
1 polymer ?
#
loop_
_entity_poly.entity_id
_entity_poly.type
_entity_poly.pdbx_seq_one_letter_code
_entity_poly.pdbx_strand_id
1 'polypeptide(L)'
;FGGFGANLRRFCLALHAQGQVTTERLTSILNGIGLEISKRQVVRILTTDIDRFVAEDQAVLQAGLTSAPYISVDDTGARHAHRNGITTQIGGERFCVFRTDRSKSRLNFLSLLRAGREDYVINDDALTYMRQRKVTPEVIDGLSAHPDRSFASEMGWYAHLLALRIDVFDRTLLREVSEAAVWGAVRQHGLMGNTVVVSDDAGQFRIPNHALCWVHAECVFRGTWAVISRDLGHAFHGISGSHFTVVGRLVDKVY
;
A
#
# COMPACT_ATOMS: atom_id res chain seq x y z
N PHE A 1 31.63 23.58 0.56
CA PHE A 1 31.86 22.27 -0.08
C PHE A 1 31.11 22.24 -1.41
N GLY A 2 31.84 22.35 -2.53
CA GLY A 2 31.30 22.60 -3.88
C GLY A 2 30.58 21.40 -4.48
N GLY A 3 29.29 21.27 -4.17
CA GLY A 3 28.42 20.21 -4.69
C GLY A 3 27.89 20.51 -6.09
N PHE A 4 27.70 19.46 -6.88
CA PHE A 4 26.94 19.49 -8.13
C PHE A 4 25.61 20.24 -7.95
N GLY A 5 25.32 21.19 -8.86
CA GLY A 5 24.15 22.07 -8.75
C GLY A 5 22.79 21.37 -8.86
N ALA A 6 21.72 22.06 -8.45
CA ALA A 6 20.35 21.52 -8.40
C ALA A 6 19.84 20.93 -9.73
N ASN A 7 20.27 21.50 -10.87
CA ASN A 7 19.88 21.02 -12.20
C ASN A 7 20.45 19.63 -12.51
N LEU A 8 21.71 19.37 -12.16
CA LEU A 8 22.32 18.05 -12.35
C LEU A 8 21.65 17.01 -11.44
N ARG A 9 21.31 17.37 -10.21
CA ARG A 9 20.54 16.49 -9.32
C ARG A 9 19.18 16.12 -9.92
N ARG A 10 18.42 17.11 -10.41
CA ARG A 10 17.13 16.87 -11.09
C ARG A 10 17.29 15.96 -12.30
N PHE A 11 18.30 16.20 -13.13
CA PHE A 11 18.59 15.37 -14.29
C PHE A 11 18.90 13.92 -13.91
N CYS A 12 19.77 13.70 -12.92
CA CYS A 12 20.08 12.36 -12.41
C CYS A 12 18.84 11.65 -11.86
N LEU A 13 17.99 12.35 -11.10
CA LEU A 13 16.75 11.78 -10.55
C LEU A 13 15.77 11.40 -11.66
N ALA A 14 15.56 12.26 -12.66
CA ALA A 14 14.67 11.98 -13.77
C ALA A 14 15.13 10.77 -14.58
N LEU A 15 16.42 10.71 -14.95
CA LEU A 15 16.97 9.57 -15.68
C LEU A 15 16.93 8.28 -14.85
N HIS A 16 17.22 8.34 -13.56
CA HIS A 16 17.21 7.14 -12.72
C HIS A 16 15.79 6.60 -12.50
N ALA A 17 14.87 7.47 -12.13
CA ALA A 17 13.52 7.08 -11.73
C ALA A 17 12.62 6.83 -12.94
N GLN A 18 12.52 7.79 -13.85
CA GLN A 18 11.65 7.72 -15.03
C GLN A 18 12.35 7.02 -16.19
N GLY A 19 13.61 7.38 -16.45
CA GLY A 19 14.40 6.79 -17.54
C GLY A 19 14.92 5.38 -17.26
N GLN A 20 14.75 4.87 -16.03
CA GLN A 20 15.26 3.56 -15.58
C GLN A 20 16.76 3.36 -15.85
N VAL A 21 17.53 4.46 -15.87
CA VAL A 21 18.97 4.43 -16.14
C VAL A 21 19.70 3.98 -14.87
N THR A 22 20.50 2.92 -14.97
CA THR A 22 21.29 2.41 -13.85
C THR A 22 22.32 3.42 -13.38
N THR A 23 22.76 3.33 -12.12
CA THR A 23 23.78 4.23 -11.57
C THR A 23 25.09 4.13 -12.34
N GLU A 24 25.46 2.94 -12.80
CA GLU A 24 26.63 2.71 -13.66
C GLU A 24 26.48 3.42 -15.00
N ARG A 25 25.31 3.31 -15.64
CA ARG A 25 25.04 3.96 -16.92
C ARG A 25 24.97 5.48 -16.77
N LEU A 26 24.37 5.99 -15.71
CA LEU A 26 24.38 7.41 -15.36
C LEU A 26 25.81 7.92 -15.19
N THR A 27 26.65 7.19 -14.46
CA THR A 27 28.07 7.54 -14.27
C THR A 27 28.79 7.61 -15.62
N SER A 28 28.56 6.64 -16.51
CA SER A 28 29.15 6.64 -17.85
C SER A 28 28.66 7.81 -18.73
N ILE A 29 27.36 8.13 -18.69
CA ILE A 29 26.79 9.26 -19.43
C ILE A 29 27.40 10.58 -18.97
N LEU A 30 27.49 10.80 -17.65
CA LEU A 30 28.03 12.04 -17.08
C LEU A 30 29.52 12.22 -17.40
N ASN A 31 30.33 11.16 -17.26
CA ASN A 31 31.74 11.22 -17.67
C ASN A 31 31.89 11.44 -19.19
N GLY A 32 31.03 10.83 -20.01
CA GLY A 32 31.03 10.98 -21.46
C GLY A 32 30.72 12.41 -21.96
N ILE A 33 30.05 13.24 -21.15
CA ILE A 33 29.82 14.66 -21.44
C ILE A 33 30.82 15.59 -20.74
N GLY A 34 31.91 15.04 -20.17
CA GLY A 34 33.00 15.81 -19.56
C GLY A 34 32.82 16.15 -18.09
N LEU A 35 31.84 15.57 -17.38
CA LEU A 35 31.71 15.71 -15.92
C LEU A 35 32.51 14.60 -15.22
N GLU A 36 33.65 14.95 -14.62
CA GLU A 36 34.39 14.04 -13.74
C GLU A 36 33.56 13.71 -12.48
N ILE A 37 32.98 12.51 -12.46
CA ILE A 37 32.14 12.05 -11.35
C ILE A 37 32.31 10.55 -11.11
N SER A 38 32.46 10.19 -9.84
CA SER A 38 32.47 8.80 -9.40
C SER A 38 31.06 8.24 -9.23
N LYS A 39 30.92 6.91 -9.35
CA LYS A 39 29.66 6.20 -9.03
C LYS A 39 29.15 6.53 -7.63
N ARG A 40 30.05 6.64 -6.64
CA ARG A 40 29.70 6.97 -5.25
C ARG A 40 29.05 8.36 -5.15
N GLN A 41 29.54 9.34 -5.91
CA GLN A 41 28.93 10.67 -5.97
C GLN A 41 27.56 10.63 -6.64
N VAL A 42 27.39 9.85 -7.72
CA VAL A 42 26.05 9.64 -8.34
C VAL A 42 25.07 9.03 -7.35
N VAL A 43 25.47 7.97 -6.61
CA VAL A 43 24.63 7.39 -5.55
C VAL A 43 24.25 8.46 -4.53
N ARG A 44 25.23 9.24 -4.05
CA ARG A 44 24.97 10.32 -3.10
C ARG A 44 23.99 11.36 -3.64
N ILE A 45 24.06 11.73 -4.92
CA ILE A 45 23.10 12.64 -5.57
C ILE A 45 21.68 12.06 -5.53
N LEU A 46 21.55 10.75 -5.74
CA LEU A 46 20.26 10.06 -5.77
C LEU A 46 19.67 9.81 -4.37
N THR A 47 20.49 9.68 -3.34
CA THR A 47 20.06 9.27 -1.99
C THR A 47 20.11 10.35 -0.92
N THR A 48 20.76 11.50 -1.18
CA THR A 48 20.79 12.62 -0.22
C THR A 48 19.48 13.43 -0.32
N ASP A 49 19.04 14.04 0.79
CA ASP A 49 17.80 14.81 0.98
C ASP A 49 16.56 14.20 0.32
N ILE A 50 16.31 12.90 0.55
CA ILE A 50 15.11 12.23 0.03
C ILE A 50 13.88 12.37 0.93
N ASP A 51 14.04 12.86 2.16
CA ASP A 51 12.95 12.99 3.14
C ASP A 51 11.75 13.77 2.60
N ARG A 52 12.01 14.78 1.76
CA ARG A 52 10.96 15.54 1.08
C ARG A 52 10.14 14.65 0.12
N PHE A 53 10.79 13.76 -0.62
CA PHE A 53 10.09 12.81 -1.50
C PHE A 53 9.34 11.75 -0.71
N VAL A 54 9.86 11.34 0.45
CA VAL A 54 9.13 10.44 1.38
C VAL A 54 7.86 11.12 1.87
N ALA A 55 7.95 12.37 2.32
CA ALA A 55 6.79 13.14 2.77
C ALA A 55 5.78 13.37 1.63
N GLU A 56 6.24 13.70 0.43
CA GLU A 56 5.41 13.86 -0.76
C GLU A 56 4.70 12.56 -1.15
N ASP A 57 5.42 11.43 -1.17
CA ASP A 57 4.88 10.12 -1.47
C ASP A 57 3.81 9.69 -0.44
N GLN A 58 4.02 9.96 0.86
CA GLN A 58 3.01 9.71 1.88
C GLN A 58 1.79 10.60 1.72
N ALA A 59 1.98 11.89 1.40
CA ALA A 59 0.88 12.81 1.14
C ALA A 59 0.06 12.39 -0.11
N VAL A 60 0.73 11.89 -1.16
CA VAL A 60 0.08 11.34 -2.36
C VAL A 60 -0.76 10.11 -2.01
N LEU A 61 -0.23 9.18 -1.21
CA LEU A 61 -0.99 8.02 -0.75
C LEU A 61 -2.21 8.45 0.07
N GLN A 62 -2.03 9.33 1.05
CA GLN A 62 -3.13 9.82 1.88
C GLN A 62 -4.22 10.49 1.04
N ALA A 63 -3.86 11.44 0.17
CA ALA A 63 -4.80 12.12 -0.71
C ALA A 63 -5.52 11.14 -1.65
N GLY A 64 -4.79 10.15 -2.16
CA GLY A 64 -5.33 9.06 -2.97
C GLY A 64 -6.37 8.25 -2.22
N LEU A 65 -6.05 7.73 -1.03
CA LEU A 65 -6.96 6.91 -0.22
C LEU A 65 -8.17 7.68 0.30
N THR A 66 -8.08 9.00 0.48
CA THR A 66 -9.22 9.84 0.85
C THR A 66 -10.17 10.08 -0.32
N SER A 67 -9.64 10.28 -1.53
CA SER A 67 -10.42 10.82 -2.66
C SER A 67 -10.75 9.83 -3.77
N ALA A 68 -10.03 8.72 -3.87
CA ALA A 68 -10.17 7.81 -5.00
C ALA A 68 -11.44 6.96 -4.87
N PRO A 69 -12.27 6.89 -5.93
CA PRO A 69 -13.45 6.03 -5.95
C PRO A 69 -13.06 4.55 -6.03
N TYR A 70 -11.88 4.24 -6.56
CA TYR A 70 -11.31 2.90 -6.58
C TYR A 70 -9.79 2.95 -6.44
N ILE A 71 -9.22 1.83 -5.99
CA ILE A 71 -7.79 1.54 -6.10
C ILE A 71 -7.58 0.19 -6.76
N SER A 72 -6.61 0.07 -7.67
CA SER A 72 -6.03 -1.19 -8.08
C SER A 72 -4.91 -1.58 -7.12
N VAL A 73 -4.83 -2.85 -6.80
CA VAL A 73 -3.76 -3.39 -5.95
C VAL A 73 -3.20 -4.68 -6.54
N ASP A 74 -1.88 -4.81 -6.48
CA ASP A 74 -1.15 -5.99 -6.92
C ASP A 74 0.11 -6.18 -6.07
N ASP A 75 0.55 -7.43 -5.90
CA ASP A 75 1.78 -7.78 -5.19
C ASP A 75 2.79 -8.37 -6.17
N THR A 76 3.95 -7.74 -6.28
CA THR A 76 5.08 -8.29 -7.04
C THR A 76 6.23 -8.69 -6.12
N GLY A 77 6.92 -9.77 -6.48
CA GLY A 77 8.11 -10.19 -5.76
C GLY A 77 9.26 -9.20 -5.97
N ALA A 78 9.87 -8.75 -4.87
CA ALA A 78 11.04 -7.88 -4.91
C ALA A 78 12.19 -8.50 -4.13
N ARG A 79 13.43 -8.15 -4.49
CA ARG A 79 14.60 -8.51 -3.70
C ARG A 79 15.24 -7.24 -3.17
N HIS A 80 15.20 -7.08 -1.85
CA HIS A 80 15.70 -5.90 -1.16
C HIS A 80 16.74 -6.29 -0.11
N ALA A 81 17.87 -5.59 -0.09
CA ALA A 81 19.01 -5.90 0.78
C ALA A 81 19.37 -7.41 0.82
N HIS A 82 19.41 -8.05 -0.36
CA HIS A 82 19.65 -9.47 -0.59
C HIS A 82 18.58 -10.45 -0.06
N ARG A 83 17.49 -9.94 0.53
CA ARG A 83 16.36 -10.72 1.05
C ARG A 83 15.16 -10.61 0.10
N ASN A 84 14.38 -11.68 0.04
CA ASN A 84 13.11 -11.64 -0.69
C ASN A 84 12.11 -10.79 0.09
N GLY A 85 11.35 -9.97 -0.63
CA GLY A 85 10.27 -9.13 -0.13
C GLY A 85 9.15 -9.06 -1.14
N ILE A 86 8.12 -8.30 -0.81
CA ILE A 86 6.95 -8.08 -1.63
C ILE A 86 6.79 -6.57 -1.79
N THR A 87 6.67 -6.11 -3.02
CA THR A 87 6.28 -4.75 -3.33
C THR A 87 4.79 -4.74 -3.68
N THR A 88 3.99 -4.09 -2.86
CA THR A 88 2.57 -3.83 -3.12
C THR A 88 2.43 -2.56 -3.95
N GLN A 89 1.81 -2.68 -5.12
CA GLN A 89 1.34 -1.54 -5.90
C GLN A 89 -0.03 -1.11 -5.38
N ILE A 90 -0.22 0.19 -5.16
CA ILE A 90 -1.52 0.78 -4.83
C ILE A 90 -1.71 1.97 -5.75
N GLY A 91 -2.79 2.00 -6.54
CA GLY A 91 -3.00 3.10 -7.47
C GLY A 91 -4.45 3.35 -7.79
N GLY A 92 -4.78 4.59 -8.13
CA GLY A 92 -6.07 4.99 -8.65
C GLY A 92 -5.89 5.80 -9.93
N GLU A 93 -6.95 6.49 -10.35
CA GLU A 93 -6.93 7.31 -11.56
C GLU A 93 -5.82 8.39 -11.56
N ARG A 94 -5.49 8.94 -10.38
CA ARG A 94 -4.62 10.12 -10.23
C ARG A 94 -3.34 9.89 -9.42
N PHE A 95 -3.11 8.67 -8.96
CA PHE A 95 -1.92 8.36 -8.16
C PHE A 95 -1.51 6.89 -8.29
N CYS A 96 -0.24 6.62 -8.05
CA CYS A 96 0.27 5.26 -7.90
C CYS A 96 1.47 5.31 -6.95
N VAL A 97 1.44 4.48 -5.92
CA VAL A 97 2.54 4.29 -4.98
C VAL A 97 2.94 2.83 -4.93
N PHE A 98 4.17 2.61 -4.48
CA PHE A 98 4.74 1.29 -4.24
C PHE A 98 5.16 1.23 -2.78
N ARG A 99 4.93 0.09 -2.14
CA ARG A 99 5.33 -0.17 -0.76
C ARG A 99 6.00 -1.52 -0.68
N THR A 100 7.25 -1.54 -0.26
CA THR A 100 8.00 -2.78 -0.11
C THR A 100 8.04 -3.23 1.35
N ASP A 101 7.56 -4.44 1.60
CA ASP A 101 7.62 -5.09 2.92
C ASP A 101 8.10 -6.55 2.78
N ARG A 102 8.23 -7.26 3.90
CA ARG A 102 8.71 -8.64 4.01
C ARG A 102 7.58 -9.66 4.11
N SER A 103 6.33 -9.22 4.30
CA SER A 103 5.20 -10.09 4.58
C SER A 103 4.07 -9.91 3.58
N LYS A 104 3.64 -11.02 2.97
CA LYS A 104 2.42 -11.07 2.16
C LYS A 104 1.25 -11.48 3.06
N SER A 105 0.52 -10.50 3.58
CA SER A 105 -0.65 -10.75 4.44
C SER A 105 -1.66 -9.62 4.34
N ARG A 106 -2.91 -9.90 4.72
CA ARG A 106 -3.96 -8.87 4.77
C ARG A 106 -3.68 -7.80 5.82
N LEU A 107 -3.15 -8.18 6.98
CA LEU A 107 -2.74 -7.23 8.00
C LEU A 107 -1.64 -6.29 7.48
N ASN A 108 -0.70 -6.80 6.68
CA ASN A 108 0.29 -5.97 5.99
C ASN A 108 -0.41 -4.97 5.05
N PHE A 109 -1.29 -5.45 4.17
CA PHE A 109 -2.03 -4.59 3.25
C PHE A 109 -2.85 -3.51 3.97
N LEU A 110 -3.60 -3.88 5.01
CA LEU A 110 -4.35 -2.93 5.85
C LEU A 110 -3.43 -1.91 6.53
N SER A 111 -2.23 -2.33 6.94
CA SER A 111 -1.23 -1.41 7.52
C SER A 111 -0.74 -0.40 6.49
N LEU A 112 -0.57 -0.78 5.22
CA LEU A 112 -0.26 0.17 4.14
C LEU A 112 -1.38 1.20 3.94
N LEU A 113 -2.64 0.78 4.06
CA LEU A 113 -3.80 1.67 3.96
C LEU A 113 -3.92 2.68 5.10
N ARG A 114 -3.15 2.54 6.19
CA ARG A 114 -3.06 3.56 7.25
C ARG A 114 -2.21 4.78 6.86
N ALA A 115 -1.61 4.80 5.67
CA ALA A 115 -0.84 5.93 5.14
C ALA A 115 0.21 6.48 6.12
N GLY A 116 0.98 5.58 6.75
CA GLY A 116 2.07 5.93 7.67
C GLY A 116 1.66 6.08 9.14
N ARG A 117 0.39 5.80 9.48
CA ARG A 117 -0.06 5.75 10.88
C ARG A 117 0.09 4.35 11.48
N GLU A 118 0.25 4.31 12.79
CA GLU A 118 0.53 3.09 13.56
C GLU A 118 -0.59 2.71 14.53
N ASP A 119 -1.66 3.50 14.57
CA ASP A 119 -2.74 3.36 15.53
C ASP A 119 -3.70 2.20 15.22
N TYR A 120 -4.38 1.77 16.27
CA TYR A 120 -5.38 0.70 16.29
C TYR A 120 -6.65 1.27 16.94
N VAL A 121 -7.81 1.01 16.34
CA VAL A 121 -9.06 1.63 16.76
C VAL A 121 -10.21 0.62 16.78
N ILE A 122 -10.96 0.61 17.88
CA ILE A 122 -12.22 -0.13 18.02
C ILE A 122 -13.40 0.83 17.81
N ASN A 123 -13.83 0.94 16.55
CA ASN A 123 -15.03 1.67 16.14
C ASN A 123 -16.05 0.72 15.46
N ASP A 124 -17.16 1.27 14.97
CA ASP A 124 -18.22 0.46 14.34
C ASP A 124 -17.74 -0.29 13.10
N ASP A 125 -16.82 0.29 12.33
CA ASP A 125 -16.18 -0.37 11.18
C ASP A 125 -15.33 -1.57 11.62
N ALA A 126 -14.56 -1.43 12.70
CA ALA A 126 -13.78 -2.53 13.28
C ALA A 126 -14.69 -3.65 13.79
N LEU A 127 -15.73 -3.32 14.56
CA LEU A 127 -16.69 -4.30 15.08
C LEU A 127 -17.44 -5.00 13.93
N THR A 128 -17.80 -4.27 12.88
CA THR A 128 -18.41 -4.84 11.67
C THR A 128 -17.46 -5.80 10.95
N TYR A 129 -16.18 -5.44 10.83
CA TYR A 129 -15.15 -6.31 10.28
C TYR A 129 -15.03 -7.61 11.11
N MET A 130 -15.00 -7.53 12.44
CA MET A 130 -14.94 -8.70 13.32
C MET A 130 -16.14 -9.64 13.13
N ARG A 131 -17.36 -9.09 13.04
CA ARG A 131 -18.56 -9.89 12.76
C ARG A 131 -18.48 -10.61 11.42
N GLN A 132 -18.00 -9.94 10.37
CA GLN A 132 -17.81 -10.55 9.04
C GLN A 132 -16.77 -11.67 9.06
N ARG A 133 -15.75 -11.55 9.92
CA ARG A 133 -14.73 -12.60 10.15
C ARG A 133 -15.17 -13.68 11.13
N LYS A 134 -16.36 -13.60 11.71
CA LYS A 134 -16.92 -14.57 12.67
C LYS A 134 -16.12 -14.66 13.97
N VAL A 135 -15.51 -13.54 14.39
CA VAL A 135 -14.98 -13.42 15.77
C VAL A 135 -16.12 -13.65 16.75
N THR A 136 -15.85 -14.32 17.86
CA THR A 136 -16.88 -14.70 18.83
C THR A 136 -17.55 -13.46 19.45
N PRO A 137 -18.88 -13.50 19.68
CA PRO A 137 -19.60 -12.37 20.28
C PRO A 137 -19.00 -11.91 21.61
N GLU A 138 -18.50 -12.84 22.43
CA GLU A 138 -17.91 -12.53 23.73
C GLU A 138 -16.67 -11.61 23.60
N VAL A 139 -15.84 -11.83 22.58
CA VAL A 139 -14.67 -10.99 22.31
C VAL A 139 -15.09 -9.62 21.78
N ILE A 140 -16.07 -9.59 20.86
CA ILE A 140 -16.62 -8.34 20.30
C ILE A 140 -17.25 -7.49 21.41
N ASP A 141 -18.02 -8.10 22.29
CA ASP A 141 -18.69 -7.44 23.40
C ASP A 141 -17.66 -6.92 24.41
N GLY A 142 -16.64 -7.71 24.75
CA GLY A 142 -15.54 -7.28 25.62
C GLY A 142 -14.77 -6.07 25.07
N LEU A 143 -14.43 -6.08 23.78
CA LEU A 143 -13.75 -4.96 23.12
C LEU A 143 -14.65 -3.72 23.00
N SER A 144 -15.94 -3.92 22.73
CA SER A 144 -16.89 -2.80 22.61
C SER A 144 -17.25 -2.18 23.97
N ALA A 145 -17.32 -2.96 25.04
CA ALA A 145 -17.68 -2.46 26.37
C ALA A 145 -16.53 -1.68 27.04
N HIS A 146 -15.29 -1.87 26.60
CA HIS A 146 -14.13 -1.21 27.19
C HIS A 146 -14.10 0.30 26.87
N PRO A 147 -13.75 1.17 27.83
CA PRO A 147 -13.70 2.62 27.61
C PRO A 147 -12.57 3.02 26.64
N ASP A 148 -11.41 2.39 26.74
CA ASP A 148 -10.30 2.64 25.81
C ASP A 148 -10.56 1.94 24.48
N ARG A 149 -10.62 2.74 23.41
CA ARG A 149 -10.92 2.28 22.05
C ARG A 149 -9.90 2.72 21.00
N SER A 150 -8.86 3.44 21.38
CA SER A 150 -7.83 3.92 20.48
C SER A 150 -6.45 3.71 21.11
N PHE A 151 -5.54 3.13 20.35
CA PHE A 151 -4.21 2.74 20.80
C PHE A 151 -3.19 3.26 19.80
N ALA A 152 -2.19 4.01 20.28
CA ALA A 152 -1.24 4.70 19.42
C ALA A 152 -0.22 3.77 18.72
N SER A 153 -0.09 2.52 19.16
CA SER A 153 0.92 1.58 18.65
C SER A 153 0.50 0.13 18.83
N GLU A 154 1.19 -0.79 18.14
CA GLU A 154 1.00 -2.24 18.27
C GLU A 154 1.22 -2.71 19.72
N MET A 155 2.23 -2.16 20.40
CA MET A 155 2.50 -2.50 21.80
C MET A 155 1.33 -2.12 22.71
N GLY A 156 0.74 -0.94 22.50
CA GLY A 156 -0.45 -0.50 23.24
C GLY A 156 -1.66 -1.38 22.96
N TRP A 157 -1.83 -1.78 21.70
CA TRP A 157 -2.89 -2.70 21.27
C TRP A 157 -2.76 -4.08 21.93
N TYR A 158 -1.56 -4.68 21.95
CA TYR A 158 -1.37 -5.99 22.57
C TYR A 158 -1.49 -5.95 24.09
N ALA A 159 -1.02 -4.87 24.73
CA ALA A 159 -1.24 -4.67 26.16
C ALA A 159 -2.75 -4.64 26.50
N HIS A 160 -3.57 -4.03 25.65
CA HIS A 160 -5.01 -4.00 25.80
C HIS A 160 -5.66 -5.39 25.63
N LEU A 161 -5.25 -6.15 24.61
CA LEU A 161 -5.75 -7.53 24.42
C LEU A 161 -5.43 -8.43 25.63
N LEU A 162 -4.23 -8.31 26.18
CA LEU A 162 -3.83 -9.02 27.40
C LEU A 162 -4.66 -8.61 28.62
N ALA A 163 -4.96 -7.31 28.77
CA ALA A 163 -5.80 -6.80 29.86
C ALA A 163 -7.23 -7.35 29.80
N LEU A 164 -7.77 -7.55 28.59
CA LEU A 164 -9.07 -8.19 28.36
C LEU A 164 -9.04 -9.72 28.43
N ARG A 165 -7.88 -10.32 28.73
CA ARG A 165 -7.65 -11.77 28.75
C ARG A 165 -8.01 -12.46 27.42
N ILE A 166 -7.86 -11.74 26.32
CA ILE A 166 -7.96 -12.32 24.98
C ILE A 166 -6.69 -13.15 24.75
N ASP A 167 -6.84 -14.39 24.32
CA ASP A 167 -5.70 -15.29 24.11
C ASP A 167 -4.86 -14.81 22.91
N VAL A 168 -3.73 -14.19 23.22
CA VAL A 168 -2.76 -13.72 22.22
C VAL A 168 -1.98 -14.87 21.56
N PHE A 169 -2.09 -16.10 22.06
CA PHE A 169 -1.51 -17.28 21.43
C PHE A 169 -2.43 -17.89 20.36
N ASP A 170 -3.73 -17.60 20.40
CA ASP A 170 -4.62 -17.86 19.28
C ASP A 170 -4.30 -16.88 18.14
N ARG A 171 -3.42 -17.34 17.25
CA ARG A 171 -2.95 -16.58 16.08
C ARG A 171 -4.09 -16.21 15.13
N THR A 172 -5.16 -16.99 15.07
CA THR A 172 -6.29 -16.70 14.19
C THR A 172 -7.08 -15.54 14.76
N LEU A 173 -7.46 -15.65 16.04
CA LEU A 173 -8.17 -14.60 16.75
C LEU A 173 -7.36 -13.31 16.76
N LEU A 174 -6.09 -13.37 17.17
CA LEU A 174 -5.19 -12.20 17.22
C LEU A 174 -5.10 -11.50 15.86
N ARG A 175 -4.98 -12.27 14.77
CA ARG A 175 -4.97 -11.71 13.41
C ARG A 175 -6.28 -11.02 13.09
N GLU A 176 -7.42 -11.66 13.35
CA GLU A 176 -8.74 -11.11 13.00
C GLU A 176 -9.07 -9.83 13.77
N VAL A 177 -8.78 -9.79 15.08
CA VAL A 177 -9.00 -8.58 15.89
C VAL A 177 -8.02 -7.47 15.52
N SER A 178 -6.76 -7.81 15.17
CA SER A 178 -5.77 -6.81 14.75
C SER A 178 -6.08 -6.26 13.36
N GLU A 179 -6.48 -7.11 12.40
CA GLU A 179 -6.97 -6.65 11.09
C GLU A 179 -8.17 -5.71 11.25
N ALA A 180 -9.12 -6.06 12.12
CA ALA A 180 -10.27 -5.22 12.41
C ALA A 180 -9.89 -3.87 13.02
N ALA A 181 -8.99 -3.86 13.99
CA ALA A 181 -8.57 -2.63 14.66
C ALA A 181 -7.76 -1.70 13.74
N VAL A 182 -6.94 -2.27 12.85
CA VAL A 182 -6.25 -1.52 11.78
C VAL A 182 -7.27 -0.96 10.78
N TRP A 183 -8.26 -1.75 10.38
CA TRP A 183 -9.35 -1.26 9.52
C TRP A 183 -10.13 -0.12 10.19
N GLY A 184 -10.43 -0.25 11.48
CA GLY A 184 -11.03 0.83 12.27
C GLY A 184 -10.22 2.12 12.22
N ALA A 185 -8.88 2.03 12.32
CA ALA A 185 -8.00 3.19 12.22
C ALA A 185 -8.05 3.83 10.82
N VAL A 186 -7.94 3.03 9.76
CA VAL A 186 -8.09 3.51 8.36
C VAL A 186 -9.36 4.34 8.21
N ARG A 187 -10.49 3.81 8.73
CA ARG A 187 -11.79 4.46 8.65
C ARG A 187 -11.93 5.70 9.51
N GLN A 188 -11.38 5.69 10.73
CA GLN A 188 -11.37 6.86 11.62
C GLN A 188 -10.62 8.04 10.99
N HIS A 189 -9.57 7.77 10.21
CA HIS A 189 -8.82 8.82 9.50
C HIS A 189 -9.46 9.25 8.17
N GLY A 190 -10.69 8.81 7.89
CA GLY A 190 -11.42 9.16 6.67
C GLY A 190 -10.82 8.56 5.39
N LEU A 191 -10.03 7.49 5.53
CA LEU A 191 -9.45 6.78 4.40
C LEU A 191 -10.40 5.67 3.94
N MET A 192 -10.37 5.36 2.65
CA MET A 192 -11.14 4.25 2.07
C MET A 192 -12.65 4.36 2.29
N GLY A 193 -13.20 5.58 2.30
CA GLY A 193 -14.61 5.89 2.62
C GLY A 193 -15.62 5.10 1.79
N ASN A 194 -15.61 5.30 0.48
CA ASN A 194 -16.42 4.55 -0.48
C ASN A 194 -15.56 3.89 -1.57
N THR A 195 -14.25 3.78 -1.30
CA THR A 195 -13.26 3.31 -2.26
C THR A 195 -13.42 1.82 -2.51
N VAL A 196 -13.50 1.42 -3.77
CA VAL A 196 -13.51 0.01 -4.18
C VAL A 196 -12.08 -0.49 -4.37
N VAL A 197 -11.73 -1.63 -3.77
CA VAL A 197 -10.44 -2.28 -4.03
C VAL A 197 -10.57 -3.27 -5.17
N VAL A 198 -9.74 -3.12 -6.21
CA VAL A 198 -9.73 -3.98 -7.39
C VAL A 198 -8.44 -4.80 -7.41
N SER A 199 -8.54 -6.13 -7.42
CA SER A 199 -7.35 -7.01 -7.46
C SER A 199 -7.58 -8.34 -8.22
N ASP A 200 -6.55 -9.18 -8.27
CA ASP A 200 -6.51 -10.52 -8.86
C ASP A 200 -7.16 -11.65 -8.02
N ASP A 201 -8.03 -11.30 -7.06
CA ASP A 201 -8.62 -12.22 -6.08
C ASP A 201 -7.68 -12.81 -5.02
N ALA A 202 -6.43 -12.34 -4.93
CA ALA A 202 -5.54 -12.77 -3.86
C ALA A 202 -6.13 -12.41 -2.48
N GLY A 203 -6.17 -13.41 -1.58
CA GLY A 203 -6.96 -13.34 -0.35
C GLY A 203 -6.57 -12.19 0.59
N GLN A 204 -5.35 -11.67 0.51
CA GLN A 204 -4.89 -10.52 1.28
C GLN A 204 -5.55 -9.20 0.89
N PHE A 205 -6.09 -9.09 -0.32
CA PHE A 205 -6.79 -7.89 -0.80
C PHE A 205 -8.31 -7.95 -0.58
N ARG A 206 -8.83 -9.10 -0.14
CA ARG A 206 -10.26 -9.29 0.21
C ARG A 206 -10.60 -8.60 1.53
N ILE A 207 -10.74 -7.28 1.46
CA ILE A 207 -11.26 -6.40 2.52
C ILE A 207 -12.67 -5.91 2.13
N PRO A 208 -13.40 -5.18 3.00
CA PRO A 208 -14.70 -4.63 2.64
C PRO A 208 -14.63 -3.80 1.34
N ASN A 209 -15.67 -3.91 0.51
CA ASN A 209 -15.78 -3.23 -0.79
C ASN A 209 -14.69 -3.63 -1.81
N HIS A 210 -14.48 -4.94 -1.99
CA HIS A 210 -13.54 -5.52 -2.96
C HIS A 210 -14.24 -5.99 -4.24
N ALA A 211 -13.56 -5.82 -5.37
CA ALA A 211 -13.97 -6.25 -6.70
C ALA A 211 -12.81 -6.95 -7.43
N LEU A 212 -13.16 -7.81 -8.38
CA LEU A 212 -12.20 -8.49 -9.24
C LEU A 212 -11.75 -7.57 -10.38
N CYS A 213 -10.47 -7.63 -10.77
CA CYS A 213 -10.05 -7.00 -12.01
C CYS A 213 -10.70 -7.70 -13.21
N TRP A 214 -10.93 -6.97 -14.31
CA TRP A 214 -11.72 -7.45 -15.45
C TRP A 214 -11.30 -8.85 -15.93
N VAL A 215 -9.99 -9.09 -16.06
CA VAL A 215 -9.46 -10.39 -16.51
C VAL A 215 -9.92 -11.53 -15.58
N HIS A 216 -9.89 -11.31 -14.27
CA HIS A 216 -10.31 -12.31 -13.30
C HIS A 216 -11.83 -12.40 -13.20
N ALA A 217 -12.56 -11.30 -13.36
CA ALA A 217 -14.02 -11.33 -13.49
C ALA A 217 -14.45 -12.17 -14.70
N GLU A 218 -13.85 -11.97 -15.88
CA GLU A 218 -14.10 -12.76 -17.09
C GLU A 218 -13.70 -14.22 -16.96
N CYS A 219 -12.63 -14.55 -16.23
CA CYS A 219 -12.26 -15.92 -15.94
C CYS A 219 -13.31 -16.63 -15.05
N VAL A 220 -13.93 -15.92 -14.10
CA VAL A 220 -15.08 -16.45 -13.35
C VAL A 220 -16.26 -16.73 -14.30
N PHE A 221 -16.53 -15.84 -15.25
CA PHE A 221 -17.54 -16.06 -16.29
C PHE A 221 -17.19 -17.24 -17.21
N ARG A 222 -15.90 -17.49 -17.51
CA ARG A 222 -15.46 -18.66 -18.31
C ARG A 222 -15.75 -20.01 -17.66
N GLY A 223 -15.85 -20.08 -16.32
CA GLY A 223 -16.27 -21.27 -15.58
C GLY A 223 -17.79 -21.49 -15.52
N THR A 224 -18.61 -20.53 -15.97
CA THR A 224 -20.07 -20.52 -15.82
C THR A 224 -20.87 -20.44 -17.13
N TRP A 225 -20.24 -20.59 -18.31
CA TRP A 225 -20.94 -20.62 -19.62
C TRP A 225 -21.88 -21.82 -19.85
N ALA A 226 -22.15 -22.65 -18.84
CA ALA A 226 -23.29 -23.56 -18.93
C ALA A 226 -24.65 -22.84 -18.72
N VAL A 227 -24.71 -21.66 -18.11
CA VAL A 227 -25.99 -21.04 -17.74
C VAL A 227 -25.90 -19.51 -17.81
N ILE A 228 -26.70 -18.91 -18.71
CA ILE A 228 -27.01 -17.48 -18.87
C ILE A 228 -26.03 -16.68 -19.75
N SER A 229 -26.21 -16.82 -21.07
CA SER A 229 -25.97 -15.75 -22.02
C SER A 229 -27.32 -15.15 -22.42
N ARG A 230 -27.55 -13.91 -22.01
CA ARG A 230 -28.36 -12.86 -22.65
C ARG A 230 -28.46 -11.71 -21.66
N ASP A 231 -28.24 -10.51 -22.19
CA ASP A 231 -28.40 -9.23 -21.51
C ASP A 231 -27.22 -8.81 -20.64
N LEU A 232 -26.27 -8.08 -21.27
CA LEU A 232 -25.70 -6.81 -20.81
C LEU A 232 -24.53 -6.41 -21.73
N GLY A 233 -24.89 -6.06 -22.97
CA GLY A 233 -24.03 -5.23 -23.81
C GLY A 233 -24.20 -3.76 -23.43
N HIS A 234 -23.11 -3.00 -23.48
CA HIS A 234 -23.00 -1.53 -23.38
C HIS A 234 -22.68 -0.93 -21.99
N ALA A 235 -21.40 -0.97 -21.64
CA ALA A 235 -20.57 0.14 -21.11
C ALA A 235 -19.22 -0.52 -20.78
N PHE A 236 -18.03 -0.10 -21.24
CA PHE A 236 -17.39 1.20 -21.13
C PHE A 236 -16.20 1.20 -22.11
N HIS A 237 -16.05 2.25 -22.91
CA HIS A 237 -14.85 2.52 -23.71
C HIS A 237 -14.13 3.71 -23.11
N GLY A 238 -12.83 3.57 -22.82
CA GLY A 238 -11.93 4.71 -22.61
C GLY A 238 -11.02 4.59 -21.39
N ILE A 239 -9.97 3.77 -21.47
CA ILE A 239 -8.76 3.96 -20.66
C ILE A 239 -7.57 3.74 -21.58
N SER A 240 -7.06 4.82 -22.15
CA SER A 240 -5.75 4.87 -22.80
C SER A 240 -5.10 6.20 -22.47
N GLY A 241 -3.97 6.13 -21.76
CA GLY A 241 -3.01 7.22 -21.64
C GLY A 241 -3.23 8.19 -20.49
N SER A 242 -2.61 7.91 -19.35
CA SER A 242 -2.19 8.96 -18.42
C SER A 242 -0.76 8.70 -17.95
N HIS A 243 0.10 9.70 -18.16
CA HIS A 243 1.49 9.73 -17.71
C HIS A 243 1.51 9.92 -16.19
N PHE A 244 1.99 8.93 -15.44
CA PHE A 244 2.11 9.03 -13.98
C PHE A 244 3.52 9.41 -13.54
N THR A 245 3.58 10.41 -12.65
CA THR A 245 4.81 10.98 -12.07
C THR A 245 5.48 9.99 -11.10
N VAL A 246 6.80 9.86 -11.24
CA VAL A 246 7.65 8.84 -10.62
C VAL A 246 8.26 9.34 -9.29
N VAL A 247 7.45 9.45 -8.23
CA VAL A 247 7.98 9.73 -6.87
C VAL A 247 8.14 8.45 -6.06
N GLY A 248 7.18 7.52 -6.12
CA GLY A 248 7.17 6.31 -5.26
C GLY A 248 8.32 5.31 -5.49
N ARG A 249 8.90 5.23 -6.69
CA ARG A 249 10.01 4.27 -6.97
C ARG A 249 11.34 4.64 -6.33
N LEU A 250 11.55 5.91 -5.98
CA LEU A 250 12.78 6.38 -5.35
C LEU A 250 12.81 6.06 -3.85
N VAL A 251 11.65 6.14 -3.18
CA VAL A 251 11.52 5.85 -1.74
C VAL A 251 11.70 4.36 -1.46
N ASP A 252 11.03 3.50 -2.24
CA ASP A 252 11.05 2.04 -2.08
C ASP A 252 12.40 1.36 -2.37
N LYS A 253 13.34 2.06 -3.03
CA LYS A 253 14.69 1.53 -3.30
C LYS A 253 15.75 1.97 -2.30
N VAL A 254 15.44 2.98 -1.48
CA VAL A 254 16.41 3.56 -0.53
C VAL A 254 16.16 3.09 0.91
N TYR A 255 14.97 2.56 1.23
CA TYR A 255 14.64 1.97 2.54
C TYR A 255 14.37 0.47 2.44
#